data_AF-A0A6N2N6T0-F1
#
_entry.id   AF-A0A6N2N6T0-F1
#
_cell.length_a   1.000
_cell.length_b   1.000
_cell.length_c   1.000
_cell.angle_alpha   90.00
_cell.angle_beta   90.00
_cell.angle_gamma   90.00
#
_symmetry.space_group_name_H-M   'P 1'
#
loop_
_entity.id
_entity.type
_entity.pdbx_description
1 polymer ?
#
loop_
_entity_poly.entity_id
_entity_poly.type
_entity_poly.pdbx_seq_one_letter_code
_entity_poly.pdbx_strand_id
1 'polypeptide(L)'
;MTVADYYARFLGLPFAPPYMNLSELERRTTTTGLNFASAASGILPETGSLTGSPLTLDNQTDLFRMTAKTLDVQDIKMHLAESIFFISTGSNDYIMN
;
A
#
# COMPACT_ATOMS: atom_id res chain seq x y z
N MET A 1 -7.48 -5.05 -12.23
CA MET A 1 -7.63 -6.09 -11.19
C MET A 1 -6.26 -6.64 -10.89
N THR A 2 -5.78 -6.44 -9.67
CA THR A 2 -4.48 -6.90 -9.15
C THR A 2 -4.65 -8.22 -8.37
N VAL A 3 -3.55 -8.85 -7.96
CA VAL A 3 -3.60 -10.01 -7.05
C VAL A 3 -4.24 -9.65 -5.71
N ALA A 4 -3.99 -8.43 -5.21
CA ALA A 4 -4.65 -7.92 -4.00
C ALA A 4 -6.18 -7.82 -4.19
N ASP A 5 -6.65 -7.33 -5.35
CA ASP A 5 -8.10 -7.25 -5.65
C ASP A 5 -8.74 -8.65 -5.69
N TYR A 6 -8.00 -9.66 -6.18
CA TYR A 6 -8.47 -11.05 -6.18
C TYR A 6 -8.68 -11.55 -4.75
N TYR A 7 -7.71 -11.36 -3.85
CA TYR A 7 -7.84 -11.76 -2.45
C TYR A 7 -8.95 -10.98 -1.72
N ALA A 8 -9.06 -9.67 -1.94
CA ALA A 8 -10.15 -8.87 -1.38
C ALA A 8 -11.51 -9.44 -1.77
N ARG A 9 -11.71 -9.74 -3.07
CA ARG A 9 -12.95 -10.37 -3.55
C ARG A 9 -13.18 -11.75 -2.95
N PHE A 10 -12.14 -12.58 -2.87
CA PHE A 10 -12.24 -13.94 -2.31
C PHE A 10 -12.66 -13.92 -0.83
N LEU A 11 -12.17 -12.94 -0.07
CA LEU A 11 -12.48 -12.76 1.35
C LEU A 11 -13.77 -11.95 1.60
N GLY A 12 -14.42 -11.45 0.55
CA GLY A 12 -15.61 -10.60 0.68
C GLY A 12 -15.31 -9.19 1.20
N LEU A 13 -14.08 -8.71 1.05
CA LEU A 13 -13.63 -7.38 1.47
C LEU A 13 -13.80 -6.35 0.34
N PRO A 14 -13.98 -5.05 0.67
CA PRO A 14 -13.91 -3.97 -0.30
C PRO A 14 -12.54 -3.88 -0.98
N PHE A 15 -12.48 -3.31 -2.18
CA PHE A 15 -11.21 -3.03 -2.83
C PHE A 15 -10.52 -1.83 -2.18
N ALA A 16 -9.22 -1.97 -1.95
CA ALA A 16 -8.39 -0.92 -1.37
C ALA A 16 -8.06 0.13 -2.44
N PRO A 17 -8.52 1.39 -2.31
CA PRO A 17 -8.17 2.44 -3.26
C PRO A 17 -6.66 2.77 -3.20
N PRO A 18 -6.06 3.22 -4.31
CA PRO A 18 -4.67 3.66 -4.33
C PRO A 18 -4.50 4.94 -3.51
N TYR A 19 -3.62 4.91 -2.52
CA TYR A 19 -3.40 5.99 -1.55
C TYR A 19 -3.14 7.35 -2.22
N MET A 20 -2.37 7.34 -3.30
CA MET A 20 -1.98 8.57 -4.03
C MET A 20 -3.15 9.26 -4.72
N ASN A 21 -4.26 8.58 -4.98
CA ASN A 21 -5.43 9.15 -5.63
C ASN A 21 -6.46 9.74 -4.65
N LEU A 22 -6.23 9.60 -3.35
CA LEU A 22 -7.15 10.07 -2.32
C LEU A 22 -6.77 11.46 -1.82
N SER A 23 -7.78 12.27 -1.50
CA SER A 23 -7.65 13.50 -0.72
C SER A 23 -7.19 13.20 0.71
N GLU A 24 -6.74 14.23 1.44
CA GLU A 24 -6.32 14.07 2.83
C GLU A 24 -7.44 13.55 3.73
N LEU A 25 -8.67 14.03 3.52
CA LEU A 25 -9.83 13.58 4.28
C LEU A 25 -10.09 12.09 4.02
N GLU A 26 -10.12 11.67 2.75
CA GLU A 26 -10.34 10.26 2.39
C GLU A 26 -9.25 9.34 2.94
N ARG A 27 -7.98 9.77 2.96
CA ARG A 27 -6.88 8.99 3.56
C ARG A 27 -7.08 8.76 5.07
N ARG A 28 -7.71 9.70 5.76
CA ARG A 28 -7.98 9.60 7.21
C ARG A 28 -9.22 8.77 7.52
N THR A 29 -10.23 8.83 6.65
CA THR A 29 -11.54 8.19 6.90
C THR A 29 -11.72 6.83 6.22
N THR A 30 -10.85 6.45 5.27
CA THR A 30 -10.91 5.13 4.61
C THR A 30 -10.35 4.04 5.52
N THR A 31 -11.23 3.39 6.28
CA THR A 31 -10.90 2.31 7.24
C THR A 31 -11.02 0.90 6.65
N THR A 32 -11.43 0.78 5.38
CA THR A 32 -11.62 -0.50 4.69
C THR A 32 -10.34 -1.03 4.01
N GLY A 33 -9.24 -0.29 4.11
CA GLY A 33 -7.94 -0.63 3.52
C GLY A 33 -7.46 0.39 2.49
N LEU A 34 -6.14 0.46 2.29
CA LEU A 34 -5.48 1.39 1.39
C LEU A 34 -4.37 0.66 0.62
N ASN A 35 -4.23 0.97 -0.67
CA ASN A 35 -3.18 0.40 -1.52
C ASN A 35 -2.02 1.40 -1.68
N PHE A 36 -0.87 1.05 -1.12
CA PHE A 36 0.36 1.84 -1.20
C PHE A 36 1.27 1.41 -2.36
N ALA A 37 0.95 0.31 -3.05
CA ALA A 37 1.82 -0.29 -4.04
C ALA A 37 2.10 0.67 -5.21
N SER A 38 3.35 0.65 -5.68
CA SER A 38 3.77 1.38 -6.87
C SER A 38 4.35 0.40 -7.89
N ALA A 39 3.91 0.54 -9.14
CA ALA A 39 4.49 -0.21 -10.24
C ALA A 39 5.99 0.08 -10.36
N ALA A 40 6.75 -0.85 -10.93
CA ALA A 40 8.19 -0.78 -11.10
C ALA A 40 9.03 -0.60 -9.81
N SER A 41 8.41 -0.50 -8.63
CA SER A 41 9.13 -0.48 -7.35
C SER A 41 9.74 -1.83 -7.01
N GLY A 42 10.80 -1.79 -6.20
CA GLY A 42 11.45 -2.96 -5.63
C GLY A 42 11.85 -2.73 -4.18
N ILE A 43 12.61 -3.68 -3.64
CA ILE A 43 13.26 -3.62 -2.33
C ILE A 43 14.41 -2.61 -2.36
N LEU A 44 15.20 -2.60 -3.45
CA LEU A 44 16.32 -1.69 -3.60
C LEU A 44 15.83 -0.28 -3.96
N PRO A 45 16.39 0.78 -3.36
CA PRO A 45 16.00 2.16 -3.63
C PRO A 45 16.12 2.58 -5.10
N GLU A 46 17.07 2.01 -5.82
CA GLU A 46 17.36 2.28 -7.24
C GLU A 46 16.43 1.54 -8.22
N THR A 47 15.71 0.52 -7.76
CA THR A 47 14.84 -0.30 -8.62
C THR A 47 13.76 0.55 -9.27
N GLY A 48 13.64 0.43 -10.60
CA GLY A 48 12.65 1.17 -11.38
C GLY A 48 13.03 2.62 -11.70
N SER A 49 14.21 3.10 -11.30
CA SER A 49 14.69 4.47 -11.58
C SER A 49 14.66 4.86 -13.07
N LEU A 50 14.82 3.89 -13.98
CA LEU A 50 14.74 4.10 -15.43
C LEU A 50 13.30 4.18 -15.97
N THR A 51 12.29 3.87 -15.15
CA THR A 51 10.86 3.88 -15.51
C THR A 51 10.12 5.09 -14.96
N GLY A 52 10.85 6.03 -14.36
CA GLY A 52 10.34 7.11 -13.53
C GLY A 52 10.90 7.00 -12.11
N SER A 53 10.43 7.82 -11.19
CA SER A 53 10.70 7.68 -9.76
C SER A 53 9.49 7.01 -9.10
N PRO A 54 9.41 5.66 -9.09
CA PRO A 54 8.32 4.97 -8.40
C PRO A 54 8.38 5.26 -6.89
N LEU A 55 7.29 5.00 -6.18
CA LEU A 55 7.36 4.99 -4.71
C LEU A 55 8.16 3.76 -4.32
N THR A 56 9.37 3.95 -3.79
CA THR A 56 10.20 2.86 -3.27
C THR A 56 9.47 2.13 -2.14
N LEU A 57 9.88 0.91 -1.82
CA LEU A 57 9.28 0.19 -0.68
C LEU A 57 9.37 0.99 0.64
N ASP A 58 10.45 1.77 0.82
CA ASP A 58 10.58 2.70 1.95
C ASP A 58 9.51 3.79 1.92
N ASN A 59 9.27 4.42 0.76
CA ASN A 59 8.19 5.40 0.63
C ASN A 59 6.83 4.78 0.92
N GLN A 60 6.55 3.57 0.41
CA GLN A 60 5.29 2.87 0.67
C GLN A 60 5.10 2.59 2.17
N THR A 61 6.18 2.21 2.87
CA THR A 61 6.18 1.98 4.31
C THR A 61 5.98 3.27 5.10
N ASP A 62 6.56 4.39 4.65
CA ASP A 62 6.36 5.71 5.25
C ASP A 62 4.93 6.20 5.09
N LEU A 63 4.32 6.00 3.92
CA LEU A 63 2.90 6.29 3.70
C LEU A 63 2.01 5.45 4.63
N PHE A 64 2.29 4.16 4.77
CA PHE A 64 1.60 3.31 5.73
C PHE A 64 1.76 3.80 7.17
N ARG A 65 2.99 4.19 7.57
CA ARG A 65 3.25 4.73 8.91
C ARG A 65 2.50 6.04 9.15
N MET A 66 2.34 6.88 8.12
CA MET A 66 1.53 8.08 8.19
C MET A 66 0.06 7.72 8.40
N THR A 67 -0.49 6.80 7.60
CA THR A 67 -1.86 6.30 7.78
C THR A 67 -2.08 5.79 9.20
N ALA A 68 -1.18 4.95 9.73
CA ALA A 68 -1.29 4.42 11.09
C ALA A 68 -1.25 5.52 12.19
N LYS A 69 -0.81 6.74 11.87
CA LYS A 69 -0.85 7.88 12.81
C LYS A 69 -2.08 8.75 12.64
N THR A 70 -2.67 8.79 11.44
CA THR A 70 -3.71 9.77 11.08
C THR A 70 -5.08 9.17 10.82
N LEU A 71 -5.19 7.84 10.77
CA LEU A 71 -6.45 7.14 10.54
C LEU A 71 -7.43 7.44 11.67
N ASP A 72 -8.67 7.77 11.32
CA ASP A 72 -9.73 8.14 12.25
C ASP A 72 -10.41 6.90 12.81
N VAL A 73 -9.70 6.21 13.73
CA VAL A 73 -10.19 5.03 14.45
C VAL A 73 -9.90 5.16 15.94
N GLN A 74 -10.78 4.60 16.77
CA GLN A 74 -10.69 4.68 18.24
C GLN A 74 -9.45 3.96 18.81
N ASP A 75 -9.17 2.75 18.31
CA ASP A 75 -8.00 1.96 18.72
C ASP A 75 -7.25 1.47 17.48
N ILE A 76 -6.20 2.19 17.12
CA ILE A 76 -5.37 1.85 15.97
C ILE A 76 -4.64 0.52 16.14
N LYS A 77 -4.27 0.12 17.37
CA LYS A 77 -3.54 -1.14 17.58
C LYS A 77 -4.45 -2.32 17.30
N MET A 78 -5.68 -2.27 17.82
CA MET A 78 -6.69 -3.29 17.55
C MET A 78 -7.05 -3.32 16.06
N HIS A 79 -7.27 -2.15 15.44
CA HIS A 79 -7.60 -2.07 14.02
C HIS A 79 -6.51 -2.70 13.13
N LEU A 80 -5.23 -2.44 13.43
CA LEU A 80 -4.12 -3.06 12.70
C LEU A 80 -3.98 -4.57 12.99
N ALA A 81 -4.30 -5.02 14.20
CA ALA A 81 -4.24 -6.44 14.57
C ALA A 81 -5.31 -7.29 13.84
N GLU A 82 -6.45 -6.68 13.50
CA GLU A 82 -7.54 -7.31 12.74
C GLU A 82 -7.39 -7.13 11.21
N SER A 83 -6.41 -6.32 10.78
CA SER A 83 -6.16 -6.03 9.37
C SER A 83 -5.37 -7.15 8.67
N ILE A 84 -5.56 -7.25 7.35
CA ILE A 84 -4.77 -8.13 6.47
C ILE A 84 -3.75 -7.30 5.70
N PHE A 85 -2.50 -7.74 5.71
CA PHE A 85 -1.41 -7.12 4.96
C PHE A 85 -1.02 -8.01 3.77
N PHE A 86 -1.01 -7.43 2.57
CA PHE A 86 -0.53 -8.08 1.36
C PHE A 86 0.67 -7.31 0.82
N ILE A 87 1.82 -7.98 0.73
CA ILE A 87 3.08 -7.40 0.25
C ILE A 87 3.62 -8.30 -0.86
N SER A 88 3.86 -7.72 -2.02
CA SER A 88 4.44 -8.39 -3.18
C SER A 88 5.50 -7.48 -3.79
N THR A 89 6.77 -7.81 -3.57
CA THR A 89 7.93 -7.02 -4.00
C THR A 89 9.10 -7.95 -4.34
N GLY A 90 10.17 -7.44 -4.97
CA GLY A 90 11.37 -8.21 -5.32
C GLY A 90 11.50 -8.57 -6.81
N SER A 91 10.39 -8.70 -7.54
CA SER A 91 10.43 -9.13 -8.95
C SER A 91 11.13 -8.10 -9.85
N ASN A 92 10.89 -6.81 -9.60
CA ASN A 92 11.54 -5.74 -10.36
C ASN A 92 13.01 -5.61 -10.00
N ASP A 93 13.39 -5.90 -8.75
CA ASP A 93 14.80 -5.89 -8.36
C ASP A 93 15.61 -6.87 -9.19
N TYR A 94 15.07 -8.06 -9.44
CA TYR A 94 15.71 -9.09 -10.29
C TYR A 94 15.72 -8.74 -11.78
N ILE A 95 14.70 -8.03 -12.27
CA ILE A 95 14.58 -7.70 -13.71
C ILE A 95 15.40 -6.46 -14.06
N MET A 96 15.55 -5.53 -13.12
CA MET A 96 16.09 -4.19 -13.36
C MET A 96 17.48 -3.94 -12.73
N ASN A 97 18.07 -4.95 -12.07
CA ASN A 97 19.44 -4.94 -11.57
C ASN A 97 20.16 -6.24 -11.96
#